data_AF-A0A964YZY5-F1
#
_entry.id   AF-A0A964YZY5-F1
#
_cell.length_a   1.000
_cell.length_b   1.000
_cell.length_c   1.000
_cell.angle_alpha   90.00
_cell.angle_beta   90.00
_cell.angle_gamma   90.00
#
_symmetry.space_group_name_H-M   'P 1'
#
loop_
_entity.id
_entity.type
_entity.pdbx_description
1 polymer ?
#
loop_
_entity_poly.entity_id
_entity_poly.type
_entity_poly.pdbx_seq_one_letter_code
_entity_poly.pdbx_strand_id
1 'polypeptide(L)'
;KVEKMLNIDNLYESVNTPLIGFLNNALKAKELFKKDKDYVIMNGEVLIVDEHTGRILQGRRYNEGMHQAIEAKENVEIKQENQTLATITLQNYFRMYRRLSGMTGTAMTEAAEFDNIYKLGVVPIPTNKKMIRLDNSDLIYRTEEAKFNAVVEDIATRYEKGQPILIGTTSVERSEYLSGLLKRRGIPHEVLNAKNHAREASIVAQAGRKGAVTVATNMAGRGTDIMLGGNPEFLANASLIQKGLDPEDDLEQYNHAYLEELKITTQQVANEHDEVANLGGLYVLGTERHESRRIDNQLRGRSGRQGDPGESRFYLSLQDELMRRFKGDLVDAFLRRFNVPDDVPIEAKMVTNAIRNAQTQVEQQNFEIRKNVLKYDEVLNKQRQVIYEERKQVLEGEDLSPQ
;
A
#
# COMPACT_ATOMS: atom_id res chain seq x y z
N LYS A 1 -47.51 29.03 11.71
CA LYS A 1 -48.16 28.09 10.76
C LYS A 1 -47.39 26.78 10.65
N VAL A 2 -46.08 26.83 10.37
CA VAL A 2 -45.21 25.64 10.29
C VAL A 2 -45.15 24.88 11.62
N GLU A 3 -45.00 25.56 12.75
CA GLU A 3 -45.06 24.98 14.10
C GLU A 3 -46.31 24.13 14.34
N LYS A 4 -47.49 24.65 13.96
CA LYS A 4 -48.77 23.93 14.04
C LYS A 4 -48.82 22.70 13.11
N MET A 5 -48.15 22.74 11.96
CA MET A 5 -48.11 21.60 11.02
C MET A 5 -47.18 20.48 11.50
N LEU A 6 -46.10 20.84 12.20
CA LEU A 6 -45.11 19.91 12.73
C LEU A 6 -45.37 19.52 14.20
N ASN A 7 -46.40 20.11 14.82
CA ASN A 7 -46.77 19.93 16.22
C ASN A 7 -45.61 20.21 17.19
N ILE A 8 -44.93 21.35 16.97
CA ILE A 8 -43.84 21.86 17.82
C ILE A 8 -44.20 23.25 18.36
N ASP A 9 -43.70 23.59 19.54
CA ASP A 9 -44.02 24.85 20.19
C ASP A 9 -43.18 26.02 19.67
N ASN A 10 -41.89 25.79 19.36
CA ASN A 10 -40.98 26.83 18.89
C ASN A 10 -39.91 26.29 17.94
N LEU A 11 -39.79 26.91 16.77
CA LEU A 11 -38.74 26.59 15.78
C LEU A 11 -37.32 26.93 16.23
N TYR A 12 -37.15 27.87 17.16
CA TYR A 12 -35.85 28.35 17.66
C TYR A 12 -35.34 27.58 18.88
N GLU A 13 -36.05 26.55 19.33
CA GLU A 13 -35.50 25.62 20.31
C GLU A 13 -34.29 24.89 19.72
N SER A 14 -33.28 24.62 20.55
CA SER A 14 -32.00 24.04 20.13
C SER A 14 -32.17 22.76 19.30
N VAL A 15 -33.16 21.92 19.66
CA VAL A 15 -33.51 20.67 18.96
C VAL A 15 -34.10 20.92 17.56
N ASN A 16 -34.78 22.04 17.35
CA ASN A 16 -35.52 22.38 16.14
C ASN A 16 -34.74 23.28 15.17
N THR A 17 -33.58 23.78 15.57
CA THR A 17 -32.71 24.67 14.77
C THR A 17 -32.51 24.22 13.31
N PRO A 18 -32.31 22.93 12.98
CA PRO A 18 -32.18 22.48 11.59
C PRO A 18 -33.45 22.71 10.74
N LEU A 19 -34.65 22.68 11.35
CA LEU A 19 -35.93 22.87 10.66
C LEU A 19 -36.07 24.29 10.09
N ILE A 20 -35.46 25.29 10.75
CA ILE A 20 -35.38 26.66 10.24
C ILE A 20 -34.63 26.67 8.90
N GLY A 21 -33.49 25.97 8.84
CA GLY A 21 -32.71 25.81 7.61
C GLY A 21 -33.52 25.17 6.48
N PHE A 22 -34.23 24.08 6.77
CA PHE A 22 -35.08 23.40 5.79
C PHE A 22 -36.23 24.28 5.31
N LEU A 23 -36.93 24.98 6.20
CA LEU A 23 -38.02 25.88 5.83
C LEU A 23 -37.52 27.03 4.95
N ASN A 24 -36.39 27.65 5.31
CA ASN A 24 -35.79 28.73 4.53
C ASN A 24 -35.37 28.25 3.14
N ASN A 25 -34.73 27.08 3.06
CA ASN A 25 -34.36 26.47 1.78
C ASN A 25 -35.58 26.12 0.93
N ALA A 26 -36.66 25.60 1.51
CA ALA A 26 -37.89 25.32 0.78
C ALA A 26 -38.52 26.60 0.20
N LEU A 27 -38.54 27.69 0.98
CA LEU A 27 -39.05 28.99 0.51
C LEU A 27 -38.17 29.59 -0.59
N LYS A 28 -36.84 29.57 -0.40
CA LYS A 28 -35.88 30.01 -1.42
C LYS A 28 -36.01 29.19 -2.70
N ALA A 29 -36.04 27.86 -2.60
CA ALA A 29 -36.24 26.97 -3.75
C ALA A 29 -37.54 27.29 -4.49
N LYS A 30 -38.63 27.59 -3.77
CA LYS A 30 -39.92 27.95 -4.36
C LYS A 30 -39.87 29.29 -5.10
N GLU A 31 -39.40 30.35 -4.43
CA GLU A 31 -39.55 31.72 -4.91
C GLU A 31 -38.39 32.19 -5.79
N LEU A 32 -37.15 31.82 -5.44
CA LEU A 32 -35.92 32.33 -6.08
C LEU A 32 -35.42 31.46 -7.23
N PHE A 33 -35.64 30.13 -7.18
CA PHE A 33 -35.15 29.21 -8.20
C PHE A 33 -36.28 28.79 -9.16
N LYS A 34 -36.13 29.12 -10.44
CA LYS A 34 -37.10 28.87 -11.50
C LYS A 34 -36.63 27.73 -12.41
N LYS A 35 -37.52 26.75 -12.57
CA LYS A 35 -37.38 25.69 -13.56
C LYS A 35 -37.29 26.28 -14.96
N ASP A 36 -36.46 25.68 -15.81
CA ASP A 36 -36.17 26.07 -17.19
C ASP A 36 -35.44 27.42 -17.34
N LYS A 37 -35.01 28.02 -16.22
CA LYS A 37 -34.13 29.19 -16.20
C LYS A 37 -32.85 28.91 -15.41
N ASP A 38 -32.99 28.57 -14.13
CA ASP A 38 -31.87 28.36 -13.22
C ASP A 38 -31.43 26.88 -13.19
N TYR A 39 -32.36 25.98 -13.46
CA TYR A 39 -32.13 24.54 -13.54
C TYR A 39 -33.16 23.86 -14.45
N VAL A 40 -32.86 22.66 -14.90
CA VAL A 40 -33.78 21.78 -15.65
C VAL A 40 -33.84 20.41 -15.00
N ILE A 41 -34.89 19.64 -15.31
CA ILE A 41 -35.03 18.26 -14.85
C ILE A 41 -34.86 17.34 -16.05
N MET A 42 -33.87 16.46 -15.99
CA MET A 42 -33.61 15.46 -17.03
C MET A 42 -33.31 14.13 -16.37
N ASN A 43 -33.91 13.04 -16.88
CA ASN A 43 -33.71 11.68 -16.37
C ASN A 43 -33.93 11.53 -14.85
N GLY A 44 -34.84 12.33 -14.28
CA GLY A 44 -35.09 12.33 -12.83
C GLY A 44 -33.96 12.97 -12.00
N GLU A 45 -33.15 13.86 -12.59
CA GLU A 45 -32.12 14.63 -11.88
C GLU A 45 -32.29 16.12 -12.11
N VAL A 46 -32.02 16.92 -11.08
CA VAL A 46 -31.97 18.39 -11.15
C VAL A 46 -30.59 18.80 -11.67
N LEU A 47 -30.54 19.42 -12.85
CA LEU A 47 -29.31 19.89 -13.48
C LEU A 47 -29.28 21.42 -13.52
N ILE A 48 -28.20 22.02 -13.03
CA ILE A 48 -28.03 23.48 -12.98
C ILE A 48 -27.80 24.02 -14.40
N VAL A 49 -28.45 25.14 -14.73
CA VAL A 49 -28.25 25.87 -15.98
C VAL A 49 -27.44 27.13 -15.69
N ASP A 50 -26.43 27.38 -16.52
CA ASP A 50 -25.69 28.64 -16.49
C ASP A 50 -26.57 29.79 -17.04
N GLU A 51 -26.82 30.80 -16.21
CA GLU A 51 -27.67 31.96 -16.55
C GLU A 51 -27.18 32.73 -17.79
N HIS A 52 -25.87 32.71 -18.08
CA HIS A 52 -25.30 33.47 -19.19
C HIS A 52 -25.27 32.68 -20.50
N THR A 53 -25.03 31.38 -20.43
CA THR A 53 -24.79 30.55 -21.63
C THR A 53 -25.94 29.59 -21.94
N GLY A 54 -26.87 29.39 -21.01
CA GLY A 54 -27.94 28.39 -21.11
C GLY A 54 -27.42 26.95 -21.11
N ARG A 55 -26.13 26.73 -20.82
CA ARG A 55 -25.53 25.40 -20.82
C ARG A 55 -25.82 24.68 -19.51
N ILE A 56 -26.02 23.37 -19.63
CA ILE A 56 -26.19 22.48 -18.49
C ILE A 56 -24.83 22.24 -17.82
N LEU A 57 -24.73 22.56 -16.53
CA LEU A 57 -23.54 22.36 -15.71
C LEU A 57 -23.59 21.00 -15.02
N GLN A 58 -23.21 19.94 -15.74
CA GLN A 58 -23.15 18.59 -15.19
C GLN A 58 -22.17 18.47 -14.02
N GLY A 59 -22.55 17.71 -13.00
CA GLY A 59 -21.74 17.46 -11.80
C GLY A 59 -21.75 18.58 -10.76
N ARG A 60 -22.46 19.69 -10.99
CA ARG A 60 -22.64 20.76 -9.99
C ARG A 60 -23.94 20.58 -9.22
N ARG A 61 -23.89 20.82 -7.91
CA ARG A 61 -25.06 20.86 -7.03
C ARG A 61 -25.10 22.20 -6.28
N TYR A 62 -26.28 22.59 -5.82
CA TYR A 62 -26.42 23.76 -4.94
C TYR A 62 -26.03 23.39 -3.52
N ASN A 63 -25.36 24.31 -2.81
CA ASN A 63 -24.83 24.07 -1.47
C ASN A 63 -25.92 24.17 -0.38
N GLU A 64 -25.55 23.85 0.87
CA GLU A 64 -26.35 24.08 2.08
C GLU A 64 -27.75 23.43 2.08
N GLY A 65 -27.91 22.28 1.41
CA GLY A 65 -29.20 21.59 1.33
C GLY A 65 -30.18 22.18 0.32
N MET A 66 -29.76 23.20 -0.44
CA MET A 66 -30.62 23.85 -1.45
C MET A 66 -30.95 22.92 -2.62
N HIS A 67 -30.02 22.04 -3.00
CA HIS A 67 -30.24 21.12 -4.10
C HIS A 67 -31.33 20.10 -3.75
N GLN A 68 -31.28 19.55 -2.54
CA GLN A 68 -32.30 18.66 -2.00
C GLN A 68 -33.65 19.37 -1.86
N ALA A 69 -33.66 20.66 -1.50
CA ALA A 69 -34.89 21.45 -1.45
C ALA A 69 -35.53 21.63 -2.84
N ILE A 70 -34.73 21.78 -3.90
CA ILE A 70 -35.22 21.86 -5.28
C ILE A 70 -35.71 20.48 -5.77
N GLU A 71 -34.96 19.41 -5.48
CA GLU A 71 -35.40 18.03 -5.75
C GLU A 71 -36.77 17.76 -5.10
N ALA A 72 -36.92 18.10 -3.82
CA ALA A 72 -38.18 17.98 -3.10
C ALA A 72 -39.30 18.84 -3.70
N LYS A 73 -39.01 20.10 -4.08
CA LYS A 73 -39.97 21.02 -4.72
C LYS A 73 -40.54 20.41 -6.01
N GLU A 74 -39.68 19.77 -6.80
CA GLU A 74 -40.03 19.25 -8.11
C GLU A 74 -40.47 17.77 -8.08
N ASN A 75 -40.64 17.19 -6.89
CA ASN A 75 -40.97 15.77 -6.67
C ASN A 75 -39.98 14.81 -7.35
N VAL A 76 -38.72 15.17 -7.36
CA VAL A 76 -37.61 14.32 -7.80
C VAL A 76 -37.17 13.45 -6.62
N GLU A 77 -36.78 12.21 -6.90
CA GLU A 77 -36.28 11.29 -5.87
C GLU A 77 -34.99 11.86 -5.23
N ILE A 78 -35.05 12.12 -3.92
CA ILE A 78 -33.92 12.65 -3.16
C ILE A 78 -32.95 11.50 -2.90
N LYS A 79 -31.79 11.54 -3.52
CA LYS A 79 -30.76 10.53 -3.31
C LYS A 79 -30.15 10.67 -1.92
N GLN A 80 -30.03 9.57 -1.18
CA GLN A 80 -29.23 9.56 0.05
C GLN A 80 -27.76 9.76 -0.30
N GLU A 81 -27.18 10.88 0.14
CA GLU A 81 -25.77 11.17 -0.08
C GLU A 81 -24.93 10.77 1.14
N ASN A 82 -23.85 10.03 0.90
CA ASN A 82 -22.78 9.90 1.87
C ASN A 82 -22.01 11.22 1.91
N GLN A 83 -22.14 11.97 3.00
CA GLN A 83 -21.40 13.21 3.19
C GLN A 83 -20.06 12.94 3.89
N THR A 84 -19.00 13.56 3.39
CA THR A 84 -17.72 13.61 4.09
C THR A 84 -17.84 14.48 5.35
N LEU A 85 -17.80 13.87 6.53
CA LEU A 85 -17.84 14.61 7.82
C LEU A 85 -16.48 15.21 8.18
N ALA A 86 -15.40 14.48 7.92
CA ALA A 86 -14.04 14.92 8.15
C ALA A 86 -13.11 14.21 7.16
N THR A 87 -12.06 14.91 6.74
CA THR A 87 -11.00 14.35 5.89
C THR A 87 -9.71 15.09 6.18
N ILE A 88 -8.60 14.37 6.10
CA ILE A 88 -7.25 14.92 6.12
C ILE A 88 -6.36 14.01 5.28
N THR A 89 -5.46 14.60 4.49
CA THR A 89 -4.42 13.82 3.81
C THR A 89 -3.32 13.41 4.80
N LEU A 90 -2.64 12.29 4.55
CA LEU A 90 -1.47 11.89 5.35
C LEU A 90 -0.41 13.00 5.41
N GLN A 91 -0.23 13.70 4.28
CA GLN A 91 0.67 14.85 4.16
C GLN A 91 0.32 15.94 5.19
N ASN A 92 -0.92 16.44 5.17
CA ASN A 92 -1.33 17.50 6.08
C ASN A 92 -1.44 17.01 7.53
N TYR A 93 -1.78 15.75 7.76
CA TYR A 93 -1.79 15.15 9.09
C TYR A 93 -0.39 15.16 9.73
N PHE A 94 0.63 14.64 9.03
CA PHE A 94 1.99 14.62 9.58
C PHE A 94 2.61 16.02 9.70
N ARG A 95 2.20 16.99 8.88
CA ARG A 95 2.61 18.41 9.01
C ARG A 95 2.12 19.07 10.30
N MET A 96 1.14 18.51 11.00
CA MET A 96 0.66 19.04 12.29
C MET A 96 1.64 18.77 13.44
N TYR A 97 2.55 17.82 13.30
CA TYR A 97 3.49 17.48 14.35
C TYR A 97 4.58 18.54 14.48
N ARG A 98 4.84 19.00 15.72
CA ARG A 98 5.91 19.97 16.02
C ARG A 98 7.30 19.47 15.62
N ARG A 99 7.54 18.17 15.74
CA ARG A 99 8.75 17.48 15.31
C ARG A 99 8.35 16.26 14.52
N LEU A 100 8.93 16.12 13.34
CA LEU A 100 8.71 14.98 12.46
C LEU A 100 10.06 14.36 12.12
N SER A 101 10.14 13.04 12.21
CA SER A 101 11.31 12.25 11.81
C SER A 101 10.82 10.90 11.25
N GLY A 102 11.68 10.21 10.52
CA GLY A 102 11.34 8.92 9.93
C GLY A 102 12.58 8.08 9.65
N MET A 103 12.37 6.77 9.51
CA MET A 103 13.42 5.81 9.19
C MET A 103 12.96 4.88 8.08
N THR A 104 13.85 4.59 7.12
CA THR A 104 13.64 3.63 6.04
C THR A 104 14.97 3.35 5.35
N GLY A 105 15.13 2.15 4.80
CA GLY A 105 16.32 1.79 4.02
C GLY A 105 16.38 2.39 2.61
N THR A 106 15.35 3.12 2.16
CA THR A 106 15.18 3.49 0.73
C THR A 106 14.66 4.93 0.51
N ALA A 107 15.00 5.88 1.40
CA ALA A 107 14.50 7.26 1.31
C ALA A 107 15.23 8.15 0.29
N MET A 108 16.46 7.80 -0.12
CA MET A 108 17.31 8.70 -0.92
C MET A 108 16.69 9.12 -2.25
N THR A 109 15.92 8.25 -2.90
CA THR A 109 15.25 8.57 -4.17
C THR A 109 14.14 9.60 -4.01
N GLU A 110 13.50 9.63 -2.84
CA GLU A 110 12.36 10.51 -2.54
C GLU A 110 12.78 11.76 -1.76
N ALA A 111 14.09 12.03 -1.62
CA ALA A 111 14.60 13.11 -0.79
C ALA A 111 14.03 14.48 -1.17
N ALA A 112 13.86 14.74 -2.47
CA ALA A 112 13.24 15.97 -2.96
C ALA A 112 11.74 16.06 -2.58
N GLU A 113 10.99 14.96 -2.60
CA GLU A 113 9.58 14.95 -2.19
C GLU A 113 9.47 15.19 -0.67
N PHE A 114 10.34 14.55 0.13
CA PHE A 114 10.39 14.73 1.58
C PHE A 114 10.70 16.18 1.99
N ASP A 115 11.68 16.82 1.34
CA ASP A 115 11.99 18.22 1.60
C ASP A 115 10.85 19.15 1.17
N ASN A 116 10.28 18.94 -0.01
CA ASN A 116 9.23 19.81 -0.52
C ASN A 116 7.95 19.76 0.33
N ILE A 117 7.50 18.56 0.71
CA ILE A 117 6.22 18.37 1.42
C ILE A 117 6.38 18.53 2.93
N TYR A 118 7.43 17.93 3.51
CA TYR A 118 7.58 17.80 4.96
C TYR A 118 8.75 18.60 5.54
N LYS A 119 9.57 19.24 4.69
CA LYS A 119 10.81 19.93 5.10
C LYS A 119 11.76 18.98 5.84
N LEU A 120 11.79 17.72 5.39
CA LEU A 120 12.63 16.67 5.95
C LEU A 120 13.85 16.40 5.06
N GLY A 121 15.04 16.58 5.63
CA GLY A 121 16.28 16.10 5.03
C GLY A 121 16.42 14.58 5.13
N VAL A 122 17.04 13.96 4.13
CA VAL A 122 17.37 12.53 4.13
C VAL A 122 18.87 12.37 4.32
N VAL A 123 19.26 11.66 5.38
CA VAL A 123 20.67 11.37 5.69
C VAL A 123 20.92 9.87 5.52
N PRO A 124 21.77 9.44 4.58
CA PRO A 124 22.14 8.04 4.46
C PRO A 124 23.10 7.66 5.59
N ILE A 125 22.64 6.77 6.49
CA ILE A 125 23.47 6.23 7.56
C ILE A 125 24.32 5.08 7.00
N PRO A 126 25.66 5.08 7.22
CA PRO A 126 26.51 3.96 6.82
C PRO A 126 26.04 2.64 7.42
N THR A 127 26.19 1.55 6.68
CA THR A 127 25.86 0.21 7.19
C THR A 127 26.86 -0.24 8.24
N ASN A 128 26.39 -1.00 9.24
CA ASN A 128 27.25 -1.53 10.31
C ASN A 128 28.37 -2.44 9.79
N LYS A 129 28.05 -3.28 8.78
CA LYS A 129 29.00 -4.14 8.07
C LYS A 129 28.95 -3.83 6.57
N LYS A 130 30.00 -4.22 5.85
CA LYS A 130 30.09 -4.04 4.39
C LYS A 130 29.02 -4.89 3.69
N MET A 131 28.23 -4.28 2.82
CA MET A 131 27.24 -4.99 2.00
C MET A 131 27.94 -5.77 0.89
N ILE A 132 27.70 -7.09 0.83
CA ILE A 132 28.32 -8.02 -0.14
C ILE A 132 27.31 -8.80 -0.99
N ARG A 133 26.01 -8.44 -0.92
CA ARG A 133 24.95 -9.10 -1.69
C ARG A 133 25.22 -8.96 -3.18
N LEU A 134 25.01 -10.06 -3.91
CA LEU A 134 25.09 -10.10 -5.37
C LEU A 134 23.71 -9.76 -5.96
N ASP A 135 23.56 -8.53 -6.46
CA ASP A 135 22.36 -8.12 -7.19
C ASP A 135 22.53 -8.42 -8.68
N ASN A 136 21.95 -9.54 -9.14
CA ASN A 136 22.03 -9.94 -10.54
C ASN A 136 21.16 -9.07 -11.45
N SER A 137 21.55 -9.05 -12.73
CA SER A 137 20.71 -8.55 -13.82
C SER A 137 19.39 -9.32 -13.91
N ASP A 138 18.36 -8.63 -14.40
CA ASP A 138 17.05 -9.23 -14.64
C ASP A 138 17.12 -10.26 -15.78
N LEU A 139 16.39 -11.37 -15.65
CA LEU A 139 16.13 -12.30 -16.76
C LEU A 139 14.76 -12.01 -17.34
N ILE A 140 14.71 -11.70 -18.64
CA ILE A 140 13.49 -11.26 -19.31
C ILE A 140 13.06 -12.33 -20.30
N TYR A 141 11.83 -12.81 -20.18
CA TYR A 141 11.24 -13.83 -21.04
C TYR A 141 10.16 -13.25 -21.93
N ARG A 142 9.86 -13.94 -23.02
CA ARG A 142 8.81 -13.52 -23.95
C ARG A 142 7.42 -13.76 -23.38
N THR A 143 7.21 -14.91 -22.73
CA THR A 143 5.91 -15.33 -22.17
C THR A 143 5.96 -15.49 -20.66
N GLU A 144 4.81 -15.31 -20.01
CA GLU A 144 4.66 -15.60 -18.58
C GLU A 144 4.92 -17.08 -18.25
N GLU A 145 4.50 -18.00 -19.13
CA GLU A 145 4.72 -19.43 -18.94
C GLU A 145 6.22 -19.77 -18.93
N ALA A 146 7.00 -19.27 -19.89
CA ALA A 146 8.44 -19.46 -19.92
C ALA A 146 9.13 -18.87 -18.69
N LYS A 147 8.72 -17.65 -18.28
CA LYS A 147 9.18 -17.01 -17.04
C LYS A 147 8.97 -17.90 -15.83
N PHE A 148 7.74 -18.37 -15.60
CA PHE A 148 7.42 -19.17 -14.41
C PHE A 148 8.08 -20.55 -14.43
N ASN A 149 8.24 -21.17 -15.61
CA ASN A 149 9.00 -22.41 -15.74
C ASN A 149 10.47 -22.21 -15.34
N ALA A 150 11.10 -21.12 -15.80
CA ALA A 150 12.47 -20.79 -15.42
C ALA A 150 12.61 -20.45 -13.92
N VAL A 151 11.63 -19.73 -13.35
CA VAL A 151 11.57 -19.44 -11.91
C VAL A 151 11.52 -20.73 -11.09
N VAL A 152 10.65 -21.67 -11.47
CA VAL A 152 10.50 -22.95 -10.76
C VAL A 152 11.76 -23.80 -10.86
N GLU A 153 12.44 -23.78 -12.01
CA GLU A 153 13.70 -24.52 -12.21
C GLU A 153 14.86 -23.94 -11.37
N ASP A 154 14.98 -22.61 -11.29
CA ASP A 154 15.95 -21.94 -10.40
C ASP A 154 15.66 -22.26 -8.93
N ILE A 155 14.38 -22.21 -8.52
CA ILE A 155 13.95 -22.57 -7.17
C ILE A 155 14.30 -24.02 -6.86
N ALA A 156 14.01 -24.97 -7.76
CA ALA A 156 14.31 -26.38 -7.58
C ALA A 156 15.82 -26.61 -7.39
N THR A 157 16.65 -26.02 -8.27
CA THR A 157 18.12 -26.15 -8.20
C THR A 157 18.68 -25.64 -6.88
N ARG A 158 18.14 -24.53 -6.35
CA ARG A 158 18.59 -23.94 -5.08
C ARG A 158 18.04 -24.66 -3.86
N TYR A 159 16.80 -25.12 -3.94
CA TYR A 159 16.16 -25.93 -2.91
C TYR A 159 16.90 -27.25 -2.70
N GLU A 160 17.31 -27.93 -3.78
CA GLU A 160 18.14 -29.15 -3.71
C GLU A 160 19.49 -28.92 -3.02
N LYS A 161 20.09 -27.73 -3.20
CA LYS A 161 21.30 -27.31 -2.49
C LYS A 161 21.03 -26.93 -1.03
N GLY A 162 19.78 -26.67 -0.66
CA GLY A 162 19.36 -26.23 0.67
C GLY A 162 19.41 -24.73 0.89
N GLN A 163 19.62 -23.91 -0.16
CA GLN A 163 19.64 -22.45 0.00
C GLN A 163 18.23 -21.91 0.30
N PRO A 164 18.03 -21.03 1.29
CA PRO A 164 16.73 -20.40 1.54
C PRO A 164 16.35 -19.40 0.45
N ILE A 165 15.06 -19.35 0.14
CA ILE A 165 14.52 -18.58 -0.98
C ILE A 165 13.30 -17.77 -0.54
N LEU A 166 13.35 -16.47 -0.78
CA LEU A 166 12.21 -15.56 -0.69
C LEU A 166 11.76 -15.15 -2.09
N ILE A 167 10.52 -15.44 -2.44
CA ILE A 167 9.93 -15.10 -3.73
C ILE A 167 8.93 -13.96 -3.55
N GLY A 168 9.14 -12.83 -4.22
CA GLY A 168 8.20 -11.71 -4.23
C GLY A 168 7.34 -11.72 -5.49
N THR A 169 6.02 -11.75 -5.30
CA THR A 169 5.03 -11.57 -6.39
C THR A 169 4.28 -10.25 -6.20
N THR A 170 3.51 -9.82 -7.19
CA THR A 170 2.72 -8.57 -7.16
C THR A 170 1.25 -8.77 -6.77
N SER A 171 0.74 -10.01 -6.85
CA SER A 171 -0.66 -10.31 -6.58
C SER A 171 -0.88 -11.70 -6.00
N VAL A 172 -1.98 -11.87 -5.27
CA VAL A 172 -2.35 -13.13 -4.62
C VAL A 172 -2.55 -14.23 -5.67
N GLU A 173 -3.19 -13.91 -6.80
CA GLU A 173 -3.40 -14.86 -7.91
C GLU A 173 -2.08 -15.45 -8.41
N ARG A 174 -1.04 -14.62 -8.55
CA ARG A 174 0.29 -15.04 -9.01
C ARG A 174 1.02 -15.88 -7.97
N SER A 175 0.86 -15.56 -6.68
CA SER A 175 1.37 -16.38 -5.59
C SER A 175 0.73 -17.77 -5.56
N GLU A 176 -0.59 -17.86 -5.72
CA GLU A 176 -1.31 -19.14 -5.76
C GLU A 176 -0.93 -19.95 -7.01
N TYR A 177 -0.78 -19.28 -8.17
CA TYR A 177 -0.31 -19.93 -9.39
C TYR A 177 1.08 -20.55 -9.21
N LEU A 178 2.04 -19.77 -8.67
CA LEU A 178 3.38 -20.27 -8.37
C LEU A 178 3.35 -21.39 -7.33
N SER A 179 2.54 -21.26 -6.28
CA SER A 179 2.33 -22.31 -5.27
C SER A 179 1.90 -23.62 -5.92
N GLY A 180 0.96 -23.57 -6.87
CA GLY A 180 0.52 -24.73 -7.64
C GLY A 180 1.67 -25.40 -8.41
N LEU A 181 2.55 -24.62 -9.04
CA LEU A 181 3.72 -25.15 -9.76
C LEU A 181 4.75 -25.78 -8.80
N LEU A 182 5.02 -25.14 -7.67
CA LEU A 182 5.94 -25.66 -6.64
C LEU A 182 5.42 -26.96 -6.02
N LYS A 183 4.11 -27.06 -5.75
CA LYS A 183 3.46 -28.30 -5.27
C LYS A 183 3.64 -29.45 -6.26
N ARG A 184 3.50 -29.20 -7.57
CA ARG A 184 3.71 -30.23 -8.61
C ARG A 184 5.16 -30.73 -8.67
N ARG A 185 6.13 -29.87 -8.35
CA ARG A 185 7.55 -30.24 -8.22
C ARG A 185 7.91 -30.83 -6.86
N GLY A 186 6.96 -30.92 -5.92
CA GLY A 186 7.20 -31.50 -4.59
C GLY A 186 8.02 -30.60 -3.65
N ILE A 187 8.07 -29.29 -3.90
CA ILE A 187 8.84 -28.34 -3.08
C ILE A 187 7.95 -27.80 -1.96
N PRO A 188 8.21 -28.10 -0.68
CA PRO A 188 7.50 -27.50 0.46
C PRO A 188 7.76 -26.00 0.51
N HIS A 189 6.70 -25.22 0.67
CA HIS A 189 6.79 -23.76 0.72
C HIS A 189 5.63 -23.16 1.50
N GLU A 190 5.84 -21.94 1.98
CA GLU A 190 4.83 -21.13 2.66
C GLU A 190 4.40 -19.95 1.78
N VAL A 191 3.11 -19.59 1.82
CA VAL A 191 2.56 -18.46 1.05
C VAL A 191 2.02 -17.38 1.99
N LEU A 192 2.48 -16.15 1.82
CA LEU A 192 2.13 -14.99 2.63
C LEU A 192 1.31 -14.01 1.78
N ASN A 193 0.07 -13.77 2.19
CA ASN A 193 -0.90 -13.00 1.40
C ASN A 193 -1.32 -11.67 2.07
N ALA A 194 -0.57 -11.21 3.08
CA ALA A 194 -0.85 -10.01 3.87
C ALA A 194 -2.22 -10.02 4.57
N LYS A 195 -2.73 -11.21 4.93
CA LYS A 195 -4.04 -11.38 5.61
C LYS A 195 -3.91 -11.54 7.12
N ASN A 196 -2.85 -12.20 7.61
CA ASN A 196 -2.66 -12.43 9.04
C ASN A 196 -1.22 -12.10 9.43
N HIS A 197 -1.02 -10.86 9.91
CA HIS A 197 0.32 -10.35 10.20
C HIS A 197 1.07 -11.15 11.27
N ALA A 198 0.39 -11.66 12.31
CA ALA A 198 1.04 -12.40 13.39
C ALA A 198 1.59 -13.76 12.91
N ARG A 199 0.76 -14.51 12.17
CA ARG A 199 1.19 -15.80 11.58
C ARG A 199 2.22 -15.61 10.47
N GLU A 200 2.10 -14.55 9.67
CA GLU A 200 3.07 -14.26 8.63
C GLU A 200 4.43 -13.89 9.22
N ALA A 201 4.46 -13.14 10.33
CA ALA A 201 5.69 -12.80 11.03
C ALA A 201 6.43 -14.06 11.51
N SER A 202 5.72 -15.04 12.08
CA SER A 202 6.38 -16.29 12.54
C SER A 202 6.97 -17.10 11.38
N ILE A 203 6.30 -17.14 10.22
CA ILE A 203 6.82 -17.79 9.01
C ILE A 203 8.06 -17.06 8.50
N VAL A 204 8.00 -15.72 8.39
CA VAL A 204 9.12 -14.90 7.88
C VAL A 204 10.35 -14.98 8.78
N ALA A 205 10.14 -15.06 10.09
CA ALA A 205 11.22 -15.25 11.06
C ALA A 205 11.98 -16.57 10.83
N GLN A 206 11.35 -17.56 10.18
CA GLN A 206 11.94 -18.87 9.86
C GLN A 206 12.38 -18.98 8.38
N ALA A 207 12.12 -17.97 7.54
CA ALA A 207 12.38 -18.03 6.11
C ALA A 207 13.88 -18.08 5.73
N GLY A 208 14.78 -17.79 6.67
CA GLY A 208 16.23 -17.84 6.47
C GLY A 208 16.88 -19.18 6.83
N ARG A 209 16.07 -20.20 7.15
CA ARG A 209 16.52 -21.55 7.49
C ARG A 209 16.83 -22.40 6.26
N LYS A 210 17.67 -23.42 6.43
CA LYS A 210 18.08 -24.28 5.32
C LYS A 210 16.86 -24.91 4.63
N GLY A 211 16.78 -24.77 3.31
CA GLY A 211 15.70 -25.30 2.48
C GLY A 211 14.35 -24.58 2.64
N ALA A 212 14.28 -23.46 3.37
CA ALA A 212 13.03 -22.71 3.48
C ALA A 212 12.69 -22.00 2.16
N VAL A 213 11.46 -22.21 1.66
CA VAL A 213 10.93 -21.53 0.48
C VAL A 213 9.69 -20.73 0.88
N THR A 214 9.74 -19.42 0.71
CA THR A 214 8.66 -18.51 1.13
C THR A 214 8.21 -17.66 -0.05
N VAL A 215 6.92 -17.72 -0.38
CA VAL A 215 6.27 -16.86 -1.39
C VAL A 215 5.58 -15.72 -0.68
N ALA A 216 5.98 -14.49 -0.95
CA ALA A 216 5.43 -13.27 -0.38
C ALA A 216 4.72 -12.44 -1.44
N THR A 217 3.41 -12.25 -1.26
CA THR A 217 2.62 -11.35 -2.10
C THR A 217 2.91 -9.89 -1.73
N ASN A 218 3.29 -9.09 -2.72
CA ASN A 218 3.74 -7.71 -2.58
C ASN A 218 4.88 -7.59 -1.55
N MET A 219 4.56 -7.00 -0.40
CA MET A 219 5.46 -6.79 0.72
C MET A 219 4.94 -7.48 1.98
N ALA A 220 4.26 -8.62 1.84
CA ALA A 220 3.90 -9.48 2.97
C ALA A 220 5.15 -9.80 3.80
N GLY A 221 5.00 -9.88 5.12
CA GLY A 221 6.17 -10.01 6.00
C GLY A 221 6.97 -8.73 6.20
N ARG A 222 6.37 -7.55 5.98
CA ARG A 222 7.01 -6.25 6.30
C ARG A 222 7.12 -6.08 7.81
N GLY A 223 8.31 -5.65 8.26
CA GLY A 223 8.60 -5.40 9.67
C GLY A 223 9.30 -6.56 10.38
N THR A 224 9.20 -7.78 9.85
CA THR A 224 9.92 -8.95 10.41
C THR A 224 11.22 -9.18 9.66
N ASP A 225 12.28 -9.42 10.43
CA ASP A 225 13.59 -9.67 9.87
C ASP A 225 13.83 -11.15 9.53
N ILE A 226 14.30 -11.41 8.30
CA ILE A 226 14.79 -12.72 7.89
C ILE A 226 16.27 -12.79 8.24
N MET A 227 16.60 -13.61 9.24
CA MET A 227 17.97 -13.89 9.67
C MET A 227 18.36 -15.28 9.19
N LEU A 228 19.60 -15.46 8.72
CA LEU A 228 20.08 -16.78 8.31
C LEU A 228 20.10 -17.71 9.54
N GLY A 229 19.61 -18.94 9.38
CA GLY A 229 19.40 -19.87 10.50
C GLY A 229 18.11 -19.64 11.30
N GLY A 230 17.36 -18.57 11.01
CA GLY A 230 16.08 -18.25 11.66
C GLY A 230 16.21 -17.27 12.84
N ASN A 231 15.07 -16.96 13.48
CA ASN A 231 15.05 -16.07 14.65
C ASN A 231 15.08 -16.87 15.96
N PRO A 232 16.11 -16.67 16.83
CA PRO A 232 16.24 -17.38 18.10
C PRO A 232 15.05 -17.18 19.04
N GLU A 233 14.49 -15.97 19.13
CA GLU A 233 13.37 -15.67 20.04
C GLU A 233 12.10 -16.42 19.62
N PHE A 234 11.81 -16.43 18.32
CA PHE A 234 10.67 -17.18 17.79
C PHE A 234 10.85 -18.69 17.96
N LEU A 235 12.07 -19.19 17.76
CA LEU A 235 12.38 -20.62 17.96
C LEU A 235 12.28 -21.02 19.44
N ALA A 236 12.81 -20.20 20.34
CA ALA A 236 12.73 -20.44 21.78
C ALA A 236 11.27 -20.47 22.24
N ASN A 237 10.47 -19.48 21.83
CA ASN A 237 9.06 -19.42 22.19
C ASN A 237 8.28 -20.62 21.61
N ALA A 238 8.48 -20.97 20.34
CA ALA A 238 7.85 -22.13 19.73
C ALA A 238 8.26 -23.47 20.41
N SER A 239 9.52 -23.60 20.82
CA SER A 239 10.03 -24.76 21.56
C SER A 239 9.39 -24.88 22.95
N LEU A 240 9.25 -23.77 23.68
CA LEU A 240 8.62 -23.74 25.00
C LEU A 240 7.13 -24.08 24.92
N ILE A 241 6.40 -23.54 23.96
CA ILE A 241 4.99 -23.87 23.71
C ILE A 241 4.86 -25.37 23.39
N GLN A 242 5.75 -25.94 22.57
CA GLN A 242 5.76 -27.39 22.31
C GLN A 242 6.06 -28.23 23.56
N LYS A 243 6.82 -27.69 24.51
CA LYS A 243 7.07 -28.30 25.83
C LYS A 243 5.92 -28.08 26.82
N GLY A 244 4.83 -27.42 26.41
CA GLY A 244 3.66 -27.14 27.23
C GLY A 244 3.80 -25.93 28.15
N LEU A 245 4.77 -25.04 27.90
CA LEU A 245 4.98 -23.81 28.66
C LEU A 245 4.48 -22.62 27.83
N ASP A 246 3.27 -22.17 28.15
CA ASP A 246 2.66 -20.98 27.54
C ASP A 246 2.78 -19.78 28.49
N PRO A 247 3.26 -18.61 28.03
CA PRO A 247 3.31 -17.40 28.86
C PRO A 247 1.94 -16.90 29.32
N GLU A 248 0.84 -17.29 28.67
CA GLU A 248 -0.53 -16.98 29.12
C GLU A 248 -0.98 -17.88 30.29
N ASP A 249 -0.45 -19.10 30.38
CA ASP A 249 -0.82 -20.08 31.41
C ASP A 249 0.06 -19.96 32.68
N ASP A 250 1.39 -19.95 32.52
CA ASP A 250 2.35 -19.84 33.63
C ASP A 250 3.58 -19.00 33.25
N LEU A 251 3.48 -17.71 33.57
CA LEU A 251 4.52 -16.73 33.26
C LEU A 251 5.82 -16.94 34.04
N GLU A 252 5.76 -17.43 35.28
CA GLU A 252 6.97 -17.62 36.10
C GLU A 252 7.80 -18.79 35.57
N GLN A 253 7.15 -19.92 35.29
CA GLN A 253 7.80 -21.09 34.73
C GLN A 253 8.33 -20.83 33.31
N TYR A 254 7.56 -20.11 32.49
CA TYR A 254 8.01 -19.66 31.17
C TYR A 254 9.27 -18.81 31.26
N ASN A 255 9.29 -17.77 32.10
CA ASN A 255 10.44 -16.87 32.23
C ASN A 255 11.70 -17.60 32.72
N HIS A 256 11.55 -18.55 33.64
CA HIS A 256 12.66 -19.35 34.14
C HIS A 256 13.27 -20.24 33.04
N ALA A 257 12.44 -20.86 32.20
CA ALA A 257 12.89 -21.72 31.10
C ALA A 257 13.37 -20.93 29.88
N TYR A 258 12.86 -19.71 29.66
CA TYR A 258 13.10 -18.91 28.46
C TYR A 258 14.57 -18.58 28.24
N LEU A 259 15.30 -18.17 29.29
CA LEU A 259 16.70 -17.78 29.17
C LEU A 259 17.61 -18.95 28.77
N GLU A 260 17.33 -20.15 29.29
CA GLU A 260 18.09 -21.35 28.93
C GLU A 260 17.74 -21.82 27.52
N GLU A 261 16.45 -21.83 27.15
CA GLU A 261 16.04 -22.19 25.79
C GLU A 261 16.58 -21.21 24.75
N LEU A 262 16.60 -19.91 25.07
CA LEU A 262 17.15 -18.87 24.19
C LEU A 262 18.64 -19.09 23.94
N LYS A 263 19.43 -19.52 24.94
CA LYS A 263 20.85 -19.86 24.74
C LYS A 263 21.02 -21.05 23.80
N ILE A 264 20.24 -22.12 24.00
CA ILE A 264 20.28 -23.33 23.17
C ILE A 264 19.92 -23.00 21.72
N THR A 265 18.80 -22.30 21.52
CA THR A 265 18.33 -21.92 20.18
C THR A 265 19.25 -20.91 19.52
N THR A 266 19.86 -19.98 20.25
CA THR A 266 20.87 -19.06 19.70
C THR A 266 22.08 -19.81 19.15
N GLN A 267 22.58 -20.83 19.87
CA GLN A 267 23.68 -21.65 19.38
C GLN A 267 23.28 -22.48 18.16
N GLN A 268 22.06 -23.02 18.15
CA GLN A 268 21.53 -23.73 16.98
C GLN A 268 21.43 -22.81 15.76
N VAL A 269 20.88 -21.61 15.91
CA VAL A 269 20.76 -20.61 14.86
C VAL A 269 22.14 -20.19 14.35
N ALA A 270 23.12 -20.02 15.23
CA ALA A 270 24.49 -19.69 14.82
C ALA A 270 25.13 -20.79 13.96
N ASN A 271 24.92 -22.07 14.31
CA ASN A 271 25.42 -23.18 13.51
C ASN A 271 24.71 -23.26 12.15
N GLU A 272 23.38 -23.11 12.12
CA GLU A 272 22.59 -23.13 10.89
C GLU A 272 22.86 -21.89 10.02
N HIS A 273 23.16 -20.75 10.62
CA HIS A 273 23.59 -19.53 9.95
C HIS A 273 24.84 -19.79 9.11
N ASP A 274 25.88 -20.39 9.69
CA ASP A 274 27.13 -20.65 8.97
C ASP A 274 26.94 -21.64 7.82
N GLU A 275 26.09 -22.64 8.01
CA GLU A 275 25.70 -23.56 6.95
C GLU A 275 24.99 -22.82 5.79
N VAL A 276 23.98 -22.02 6.10
CA VAL A 276 23.23 -21.24 5.10
C VAL A 276 24.12 -20.19 4.42
N ALA A 277 25.03 -19.56 5.16
CA ALA A 277 25.99 -18.61 4.61
C ALA A 277 26.92 -19.29 3.58
N ASN A 278 27.39 -20.51 3.87
CA ASN A 278 28.19 -21.30 2.93
C ASN A 278 27.41 -21.75 1.69
N LEU A 279 26.08 -21.86 1.78
CA LEU A 279 25.19 -22.12 0.65
C LEU A 279 24.87 -20.87 -0.18
N GLY A 280 25.47 -19.71 0.14
CA GLY A 280 25.29 -18.44 -0.56
C GLY A 280 24.30 -17.49 0.10
N GLY A 281 23.81 -17.80 1.29
CA GLY A 281 22.87 -16.97 2.05
C GLY A 281 21.46 -16.93 1.46
N LEU A 282 20.64 -15.96 1.89
CA LEU A 282 19.26 -15.82 1.41
C LEU A 282 19.23 -15.41 -0.07
N TYR A 283 18.53 -16.19 -0.89
CA TYR A 283 18.22 -15.81 -2.26
C TYR A 283 16.87 -15.10 -2.35
N VAL A 284 16.85 -13.93 -2.96
CA VAL A 284 15.63 -13.16 -3.20
C VAL A 284 15.29 -13.16 -4.68
N LEU A 285 14.13 -13.70 -5.02
CA LEU A 285 13.62 -13.78 -6.38
C LEU A 285 12.40 -12.87 -6.53
N GLY A 286 12.45 -11.88 -7.42
CA GLY A 286 11.27 -11.11 -7.84
C GLY A 286 10.64 -11.71 -9.09
N THR A 287 9.34 -11.97 -9.10
CA THR A 287 8.66 -12.56 -10.29
C THR A 287 8.15 -11.52 -11.28
N GLU A 288 8.14 -10.24 -10.89
CA GLU A 288 7.69 -9.07 -11.65
C GLU A 288 8.33 -7.80 -11.06
N ARG A 289 8.27 -6.68 -11.78
CA ARG A 289 8.63 -5.35 -11.25
C ARG A 289 7.44 -4.71 -10.56
N HIS A 290 7.68 -4.06 -9.43
CA HIS A 290 6.68 -3.22 -8.78
C HIS A 290 6.54 -1.87 -9.49
N GLU A 291 5.52 -1.10 -9.10
CA GLU A 291 5.28 0.25 -9.60
C GLU A 291 6.41 1.24 -9.34
N SER A 292 7.35 0.92 -8.45
CA SER A 292 8.54 1.73 -8.21
C SER A 292 9.77 0.88 -7.92
N ARG A 293 10.93 1.38 -8.38
CA ARG A 293 12.24 0.78 -8.12
C ARG A 293 12.55 0.75 -6.63
N ARG A 294 11.99 1.69 -5.87
CA ARG A 294 12.10 1.73 -4.41
C ARG A 294 11.56 0.45 -3.78
N ILE A 295 10.39 -0.03 -4.20
CA ILE A 295 9.77 -1.24 -3.65
C ILE A 295 10.57 -2.48 -4.05
N ASP A 296 11.04 -2.56 -5.31
CA ASP A 296 11.93 -3.64 -5.75
C ASP A 296 13.20 -3.73 -4.89
N ASN A 297 13.80 -2.57 -4.57
CA ASN A 297 14.99 -2.53 -3.73
C ASN A 297 14.71 -2.91 -2.27
N GLN A 298 13.48 -2.71 -1.78
CA GLN A 298 13.07 -3.21 -0.46
C GLN A 298 12.99 -4.74 -0.45
N LEU A 299 12.51 -5.35 -1.54
CA LEU A 299 12.53 -6.79 -1.70
C LEU A 299 13.98 -7.31 -1.74
N ARG A 300 14.86 -6.75 -2.59
CA ARG A 300 16.30 -7.10 -2.61
C ARG A 300 16.95 -6.96 -1.24
N GLY A 301 16.60 -5.88 -0.53
CA GLY A 301 17.08 -5.55 0.83
C GLY A 301 16.71 -6.56 1.92
N ARG A 302 15.89 -7.57 1.62
CA ARG A 302 15.64 -8.70 2.53
C ARG A 302 16.82 -9.65 2.64
N SER A 303 17.71 -9.67 1.64
CA SER A 303 18.94 -10.46 1.63
C SER A 303 20.18 -9.60 1.91
N GLY A 304 21.26 -10.27 2.37
CA GLY A 304 22.58 -9.68 2.62
C GLY A 304 22.62 -8.71 3.81
N ARG A 305 21.90 -9.04 4.88
CA ARG A 305 21.83 -8.23 6.10
C ARG A 305 23.08 -8.41 6.93
N GLN A 306 23.48 -7.37 7.66
CA GLN A 306 24.70 -7.42 8.51
C GLN A 306 25.93 -8.02 7.79
N GLY A 307 26.09 -7.73 6.50
CA GLY A 307 27.22 -8.22 5.70
C GLY A 307 27.18 -9.70 5.34
N ASP A 308 26.04 -10.37 5.53
CA ASP A 308 25.83 -11.76 5.13
C ASP A 308 25.95 -11.91 3.61
N PRO A 309 26.38 -13.09 3.13
CA PRO A 309 26.24 -13.45 1.73
C PRO A 309 24.76 -13.48 1.36
N GLY A 310 24.50 -13.27 0.08
CA GLY A 310 23.15 -13.26 -0.41
C GLY A 310 23.10 -12.90 -1.88
N GLU A 311 21.98 -13.21 -2.50
CA GLU A 311 21.79 -12.99 -3.92
C GLU A 311 20.38 -12.46 -4.17
N SER A 312 20.22 -11.58 -5.16
CA SER A 312 18.91 -11.20 -5.66
C SER A 312 18.84 -11.27 -7.19
N ARG A 313 17.67 -11.59 -7.73
CA ARG A 313 17.40 -11.59 -9.17
C ARG A 313 15.91 -11.35 -9.44
N PHE A 314 15.61 -10.68 -10.53
CA PHE A 314 14.23 -10.53 -11.01
C PHE A 314 14.05 -11.34 -12.30
N TYR A 315 12.92 -12.03 -12.39
CA TYR A 315 12.44 -12.73 -13.57
C TYR A 315 11.25 -11.95 -14.10
N LEU A 316 11.32 -11.48 -15.35
CA LEU A 316 10.34 -10.61 -15.96
C LEU A 316 9.80 -11.23 -17.24
N SER A 317 8.62 -10.82 -17.65
CA SER A 317 8.01 -11.19 -18.92
C SER A 317 7.47 -9.97 -19.65
N LEU A 318 7.49 -10.00 -20.99
CA LEU A 318 6.82 -9.00 -21.82
C LEU A 318 5.30 -8.97 -21.61
N GLN A 319 4.74 -10.04 -21.05
CA GLN A 319 3.33 -10.17 -20.69
C GLN A 319 3.05 -9.72 -19.25
N ASP A 320 4.03 -9.30 -18.46
CA ASP A 320 3.77 -8.80 -17.09
C ASP A 320 2.89 -7.55 -17.11
N GLU A 321 2.18 -7.28 -16.02
CA GLU A 321 1.22 -6.16 -15.93
C GLU A 321 1.88 -4.81 -16.27
N LEU A 322 3.09 -4.57 -15.74
CA LEU A 322 3.86 -3.36 -16.05
C LEU A 322 4.14 -3.25 -17.56
N MET A 323 4.46 -4.35 -18.22
CA MET A 323 4.82 -4.36 -19.65
C MET A 323 3.60 -4.22 -20.56
N ARG A 324 2.46 -4.82 -20.20
CA ARG A 324 1.20 -4.64 -20.94
C ARG A 324 0.78 -3.17 -21.00
N ARG A 325 0.98 -2.41 -19.93
CA ARG A 325 0.67 -0.97 -19.89
C ARG A 325 1.51 -0.13 -20.86
N PHE A 326 2.70 -0.59 -21.28
CA PHE A 326 3.66 0.19 -22.07
C PHE A 326 4.03 -0.43 -23.43
N LYS A 327 3.08 -1.13 -24.07
CA LYS A 327 3.22 -1.71 -25.42
C LYS A 327 4.17 -2.92 -25.49
N GLY A 328 4.16 -3.78 -24.47
CA GLY A 328 4.83 -5.08 -24.51
C GLY A 328 4.52 -5.89 -25.78
N ASP A 329 3.30 -5.75 -26.31
CA ASP A 329 2.86 -6.40 -27.55
C ASP A 329 3.66 -6.00 -28.80
N LEU A 330 4.14 -4.75 -28.89
CA LEU A 330 4.98 -4.33 -30.02
C LEU A 330 6.36 -4.97 -29.97
N VAL A 331 6.90 -5.12 -28.76
CA VAL A 331 8.19 -5.79 -28.53
C VAL A 331 8.05 -7.29 -28.78
N ASP A 332 6.97 -7.91 -28.31
CA ASP A 332 6.66 -9.33 -28.59
C ASP A 332 6.49 -9.58 -30.10
N ALA A 333 5.75 -8.72 -30.81
CA ALA A 333 5.55 -8.83 -32.25
C ALA A 333 6.88 -8.73 -33.03
N PHE A 334 7.79 -7.85 -32.61
CA PHE A 334 9.13 -7.76 -33.17
C PHE A 334 9.92 -9.05 -32.91
N LEU A 335 9.94 -9.54 -31.68
CA LEU A 335 10.71 -10.75 -31.32
C LEU A 335 10.21 -12.02 -32.03
N ARG A 336 8.88 -12.17 -32.18
CA ARG A 336 8.28 -13.26 -32.97
C ARG A 336 8.76 -13.23 -34.42
N ARG A 337 8.88 -12.04 -35.02
CA ARG A 337 9.38 -11.88 -36.39
C ARG A 337 10.83 -12.33 -36.55
N PHE A 338 11.63 -12.32 -35.48
CA PHE A 338 13.01 -12.78 -35.47
C PHE A 338 13.18 -14.23 -34.95
N ASN A 339 12.08 -14.98 -34.76
CA ASN A 339 12.09 -16.37 -34.29
C ASN A 339 12.90 -16.59 -32.99
N VAL A 340 12.85 -15.63 -32.05
CA VAL A 340 13.47 -15.79 -30.73
C VAL A 340 12.67 -16.84 -29.93
N PRO A 341 13.29 -17.93 -29.44
CA PRO A 341 12.62 -18.92 -28.62
C PRO A 341 12.09 -18.34 -27.31
N ASP A 342 11.00 -18.92 -26.79
CA ASP A 342 10.27 -18.39 -25.62
C ASP A 342 11.04 -18.59 -24.31
N ASP A 343 11.80 -19.67 -24.24
CA ASP A 343 12.57 -20.17 -23.11
C ASP A 343 13.96 -19.55 -23.00
N VAL A 344 14.39 -18.77 -24.00
CA VAL A 344 15.70 -18.11 -23.99
C VAL A 344 15.57 -16.70 -23.39
N PRO A 345 16.34 -16.37 -22.33
CA PRO A 345 16.36 -15.02 -21.77
C PRO A 345 16.78 -13.96 -22.79
N ILE A 346 16.04 -12.86 -22.83
CA ILE A 346 16.27 -11.74 -23.75
C ILE A 346 17.30 -10.79 -23.13
N GLU A 347 18.56 -10.92 -23.55
CA GLU A 347 19.64 -10.02 -23.16
C GLU A 347 19.78 -8.82 -24.13
N ALA A 348 18.72 -8.04 -24.28
CA ALA A 348 18.73 -6.86 -25.15
C ALA A 348 18.68 -5.57 -24.32
N LYS A 349 19.73 -4.73 -24.43
CA LYS A 349 19.78 -3.39 -23.78
C LYS A 349 18.53 -2.55 -24.05
N MET A 350 17.94 -2.68 -25.24
CA MET A 350 16.70 -2.00 -25.62
C MET A 350 15.53 -2.39 -24.71
N VAL A 351 15.37 -3.68 -24.40
CA VAL A 351 14.28 -4.20 -23.58
C VAL A 351 14.47 -3.80 -22.11
N THR A 352 15.69 -3.91 -21.59
CA THR A 352 16.02 -3.42 -20.24
C THR A 352 15.72 -1.93 -20.07
N ASN A 353 16.05 -1.11 -21.08
CA ASN A 353 15.74 0.32 -21.04
C ASN A 353 14.23 0.58 -21.14
N ALA A 354 13.49 -0.20 -21.94
CA ALA A 354 12.04 -0.09 -22.03
C ALA A 354 11.36 -0.38 -20.67
N ILE A 355 11.78 -1.45 -19.98
CA ILE A 355 11.29 -1.80 -18.63
C ILE A 355 11.57 -0.66 -17.64
N ARG A 356 12.80 -0.11 -17.66
CA ARG A 356 13.16 1.02 -16.79
C ARG A 356 12.26 2.23 -17.05
N ASN A 357 12.06 2.59 -18.32
CA ASN A 357 11.23 3.73 -18.69
C ASN A 357 9.76 3.53 -18.30
N ALA A 358 9.23 2.33 -18.49
CA ALA A 358 7.87 1.97 -18.05
C ALA A 358 7.71 2.18 -16.54
N GLN A 359 8.65 1.68 -15.73
CA GLN A 359 8.64 1.87 -14.28
C GLN A 359 8.73 3.35 -13.89
N THR A 360 9.64 4.13 -14.50
CA THR A 360 9.78 5.57 -14.24
C THR A 360 8.51 6.35 -14.62
N GLN A 361 7.81 5.96 -15.68
CA GLN A 361 6.56 6.62 -16.07
C GLN A 361 5.43 6.36 -15.06
N VAL A 362 5.35 5.15 -14.50
CA VAL A 362 4.41 4.84 -13.40
C VAL A 362 4.76 5.62 -12.15
N GLU A 363 6.04 5.70 -11.78
CA GLU A 363 6.50 6.52 -10.65
C GLU A 363 6.10 7.99 -10.80
N GLN A 364 6.30 8.56 -12.00
CA GLN A 364 5.91 9.94 -12.30
C GLN A 364 4.39 10.15 -12.24
N GLN A 365 3.62 9.21 -12.78
CA GLN A 365 2.16 9.26 -12.69
C GLN A 365 1.69 9.24 -11.23
N ASN A 366 2.24 8.34 -10.42
CA ASN A 366 1.93 8.25 -9.00
C ASN A 366 2.33 9.52 -8.23
N PHE A 367 3.46 10.13 -8.59
CA PHE A 367 3.89 11.41 -8.03
C PHE A 367 2.89 12.54 -8.35
N GLU A 368 2.46 12.68 -9.61
CA GLU A 368 1.49 13.72 -10.00
C GLU A 368 0.11 13.50 -9.35
N ILE A 369 -0.33 12.24 -9.17
CA ILE A 369 -1.54 11.93 -8.41
C ILE A 369 -1.41 12.44 -6.97
N ARG A 370 -0.32 12.10 -6.27
CA ARG A 370 -0.09 12.57 -4.88
C ARG A 370 -0.04 14.09 -4.78
N LYS A 371 0.64 14.74 -5.71
CA LYS A 371 0.74 16.20 -5.79
C LYS A 371 -0.62 16.85 -6.00
N ASN A 372 -1.46 16.31 -6.87
CA ASN A 372 -2.82 16.80 -7.08
C ASN A 372 -3.68 16.62 -5.84
N VAL A 373 -3.66 15.43 -5.21
CA VAL A 373 -4.39 15.18 -3.96
C VAL A 373 -4.02 16.19 -2.88
N LEU A 374 -2.72 16.44 -2.68
CA LEU A 374 -2.26 17.46 -1.74
C LEU A 374 -2.75 18.87 -2.12
N LYS A 375 -2.63 19.25 -3.39
CA LYS A 375 -3.06 20.57 -3.88
C LYS A 375 -4.53 20.86 -3.60
N TYR A 376 -5.41 19.87 -3.79
CA TYR A 376 -6.83 20.01 -3.45
C TYR A 376 -7.06 20.07 -1.93
N ASP A 377 -6.37 19.23 -1.15
CA ASP A 377 -6.49 19.26 0.32
C ASP A 377 -5.87 20.52 0.95
N GLU A 378 -4.93 21.23 0.31
CA GLU A 378 -4.42 22.50 0.85
C GLU A 378 -5.49 23.57 0.99
N VAL A 379 -6.46 23.62 0.07
CA VAL A 379 -7.61 24.53 0.15
C VAL A 379 -8.50 24.15 1.33
N LEU A 380 -8.85 22.86 1.43
CA LEU A 380 -9.68 22.34 2.54
C LEU A 380 -8.97 22.44 3.89
N ASN A 381 -7.64 22.29 3.92
CA ASN A 381 -6.84 22.37 5.13
C ASN A 381 -6.90 23.76 5.76
N LYS A 382 -6.89 24.82 4.96
CA LYS A 382 -7.03 26.20 5.47
C LYS A 382 -8.40 26.42 6.12
N GLN A 383 -9.47 25.99 5.45
CA GLN A 383 -10.83 26.07 6.02
C GLN A 383 -10.94 25.25 7.31
N ARG A 384 -10.39 24.03 7.28
CA ARG A 384 -10.37 23.10 8.42
C ARG A 384 -9.64 23.68 9.61
N GLN A 385 -8.51 24.37 9.42
CA GLN A 385 -7.77 25.01 10.51
C GLN A 385 -8.61 26.03 11.26
N VAL A 386 -9.32 26.92 10.53
CA VAL A 386 -10.21 27.93 11.13
C VAL A 386 -11.33 27.27 11.92
N ILE A 387 -12.06 26.34 11.30
CA ILE A 387 -13.19 25.66 11.96
C ILE A 387 -12.72 24.83 13.16
N TYR A 388 -11.56 24.20 13.08
CA TYR A 388 -11.02 23.41 14.19
C TYR A 388 -10.56 24.29 15.33
N GLU A 389 -10.03 25.48 15.06
CA GLU A 389 -9.66 26.47 16.05
C GLU A 389 -10.91 27.01 16.77
N GLU A 390 -11.94 27.46 16.04
CA GLU A 390 -13.20 27.91 16.62
C GLU A 390 -13.85 26.82 17.49
N ARG A 391 -13.92 25.58 16.98
CA ARG A 391 -14.45 24.44 17.74
C ARG A 391 -13.63 24.19 19.01
N LYS A 392 -12.31 24.33 18.92
CA LYS A 392 -11.42 24.13 20.06
C LYS A 392 -11.65 25.19 21.14
N GLN A 393 -11.76 26.47 20.76
CA GLN A 393 -12.06 27.57 21.70
C GLN A 393 -13.36 27.31 22.48
N VAL A 394 -14.43 26.92 21.77
CA VAL A 394 -15.72 26.55 22.39
C VAL A 394 -15.55 25.37 23.36
N LEU A 395 -14.83 24.31 22.94
CA LEU A 395 -14.64 23.10 23.74
C LEU A 395 -13.70 23.31 24.94
N GLU A 396 -12.76 24.23 24.86
CA GLU A 396 -11.86 24.62 25.95
C GLU A 396 -12.54 25.60 26.92
N GLY A 397 -13.75 26.05 26.61
CA GLY A 397 -14.56 26.91 27.49
C GLY A 397 -14.11 28.36 27.51
N GLU A 398 -13.49 28.85 26.42
CA GLU A 398 -13.18 30.27 26.28
C GLU A 398 -14.47 31.12 26.32
N ASP A 399 -14.38 32.31 26.91
CA ASP A 399 -15.49 33.27 26.92
C ASP A 399 -15.64 33.92 25.54
N LEU A 400 -16.72 33.60 24.85
CA LEU A 400 -17.05 34.08 23.51
C LEU A 400 -18.01 35.29 23.51
N SER A 401 -18.22 35.92 24.66
CA SER A 401 -18.98 37.17 24.73
C SER A 401 -18.26 38.29 23.95
N PRO A 402 -19.00 39.16 23.23
CA PRO A 402 -18.38 40.23 22.45
C PRO A 402 -17.62 41.20 23.38
N GLN A 403 -16.33 41.40 23.10
CA GLN A 403 -15.51 42.45 23.75
C GLN A 403 -15.85 43.84 23.22
#